data_AF-T1C904-F1
#
_entry.id   AF-T1C904-F1
#
_cell.length_a   1.000
_cell.length_b   1.000
_cell.length_c   1.000
_cell.angle_alpha   90.00
_cell.angle_beta   90.00
_cell.angle_gamma   90.00
#
_symmetry.space_group_name_H-M   'P 1'
#
loop_
_entity.id
_entity.type
_entity.pdbx_description
1 polymer ?
#
loop_
_entity_poly.entity_id
_entity_poly.type
_entity_poly.pdbx_seq_one_letter_code
_entity_poly.pdbx_strand_id
1 'polypeptide(L)' 'MPMLTASGQLFDPTCLAAGVLTDTVCLSDIAHSLAHICRFVGHCKRHYSVAEHSLFVADILKRQGYPAAAQLAGLMHDAH' A
#
# COMPACT_ATOMS: atom_id res chain seq x y z
N MET A 1 -5.13 15.69 -13.24
CA MET A 1 -3.84 16.38 -13.02
C MET A 1 -2.89 15.36 -12.41
N PRO A 2 -1.66 15.23 -12.91
CA PRO A 2 -0.68 14.31 -12.33
C PRO A 2 -0.33 14.75 -10.91
N MET A 3 -0.13 13.79 -10.03
CA MET A 3 0.30 13.96 -8.63
C MET A 3 1.81 13.71 -8.53
N LEU A 4 2.49 14.40 -7.62
CA LEU A 4 3.90 14.14 -7.32
C LEU A 4 4.00 13.12 -6.19
N THR A 5 4.74 12.04 -6.39
CA THR A 5 4.98 11.01 -5.37
C THR A 5 6.09 11.41 -4.40
N ALA A 6 6.29 10.64 -3.33
CA ALA A 6 7.31 10.92 -2.32
C ALA A 6 8.74 10.82 -2.88
N SER A 7 8.96 9.95 -3.86
CA SER A 7 10.21 9.82 -4.61
C SER A 7 10.42 10.94 -5.66
N GLY A 8 9.42 11.81 -5.85
CA GLY A 8 9.46 12.90 -6.83
C GLY A 8 9.04 12.51 -8.24
N GLN A 9 8.41 11.34 -8.41
CA GLN A 9 7.86 10.91 -9.71
C GLN A 9 6.49 11.53 -9.95
N LEU A 10 6.16 11.82 -11.21
CA LEU A 10 4.80 12.22 -11.59
C LEU A 10 3.95 10.97 -11.82
N PHE A 11 2.82 10.90 -11.14
CA PHE A 11 1.85 9.81 -11.22
C PHE A 11 0.48 10.35 -11.67
N ASP A 12 -0.02 9.87 -12.81
CA ASP A 12 -1.38 10.18 -13.26
C ASP A 12 -2.28 8.96 -13.03
N PRO A 13 -3.26 9.04 -12.10
CA PRO A 13 -4.14 7.91 -11.80
C PRO A 13 -5.07 7.56 -12.97
N THR A 14 -5.30 8.48 -13.90
CA THR A 14 -6.14 8.25 -15.09
C THR A 14 -5.42 7.49 -16.19
N CYS A 15 -4.08 7.51 -16.20
CA CYS A 15 -3.26 6.79 -17.18
C CYS A 15 -3.10 5.29 -16.87
N LEU A 16 -3.47 4.84 -15.66
CA LEU A 16 -3.45 3.43 -15.26
C LEU A 16 -4.45 2.55 -16.03
N ALA A 17 -5.44 3.16 -16.69
CA ALA A 17 -6.52 2.48 -17.41
C ALA A 17 -6.08 1.63 -18.62
N ALA A 18 -4.84 1.77 -19.08
CA ALA A 18 -4.36 1.10 -20.30
C ALA A 18 -3.64 -0.24 -20.06
N GLY A 19 -3.62 -0.78 -18.83
CA GLY A 19 -2.96 -2.06 -18.53
C GLY A 19 -1.43 -2.03 -18.72
N VAL A 20 -0.85 -0.83 -18.85
CA VAL A 20 0.60 -0.64 -18.93
C VAL A 20 1.13 -0.52 -17.51
N LEU A 21 1.85 -1.55 -17.05
CA LEU A 21 2.73 -1.47 -15.89
C LEU A 21 3.86 -0.51 -16.25
N THR A 22 3.59 0.79 -16.15
CA THR A 22 4.62 1.81 -16.38
C THR A 22 5.54 1.85 -15.17
N ASP A 23 6.82 2.15 -15.38
CA ASP A 23 7.87 2.40 -14.36
C ASP A 23 7.53 3.52 -13.35
N THR A 24 6.27 3.96 -13.30
CA THR A 24 5.74 5.04 -12.46
C THR A 24 5.17 4.55 -11.12
N VAL A 25 4.87 3.25 -10.98
CA VAL A 25 4.39 2.68 -9.71
C VAL A 25 5.57 2.12 -8.92
N CYS A 26 6.05 2.90 -7.95
CA CYS A 26 7.16 2.52 -7.08
C CYS A 26 6.65 1.96 -5.74
N LEU A 27 7.13 0.78 -5.33
CA LEU A 27 6.78 0.18 -4.04
C LEU A 27 7.13 1.08 -2.85
N SER A 28 8.20 1.86 -2.94
CA SER A 28 8.61 2.80 -1.89
C SER A 28 7.60 3.93 -1.71
N ASP A 29 7.00 4.41 -2.80
CA ASP A 29 5.96 5.45 -2.75
C ASP A 29 4.65 4.92 -2.17
N ILE A 30 4.29 3.68 -2.52
CA ILE A 30 3.16 2.99 -1.91
C ILE A 30 3.40 2.85 -0.40
N ALA A 31 4.56 2.29 0.00
CA ALA A 31 4.90 2.10 1.40
C ALA A 31 4.90 3.42 2.18
N HIS A 32 5.45 4.50 1.59
CA HIS A 32 5.44 5.83 2.18
C HIS A 32 4.01 6.34 2.39
N SER A 33 3.17 6.32 1.35
CA SER A 33 1.77 6.73 1.43
C SER A 33 1.01 5.95 2.50
N LEU A 34 1.07 4.61 2.46
CA LEU A 34 0.37 3.74 3.41
C LEU A 34 0.87 3.94 4.85
N ALA A 35 2.13 4.31 5.07
CA ALA A 35 2.67 4.61 6.39
C ALA A 35 2.10 5.91 6.98
N HIS A 36 1.63 6.84 6.14
CA HIS A 36 1.04 8.10 6.57
C HIS A 36 -0.49 8.06 6.71
N ILE A 37 -1.18 7.10 6.08
CA ILE A 37 -2.64 6.96 6.23
C ILE A 37 -2.98 6.35 7.59
N CYS A 38 -3.72 7.09 8.41
CA CYS A 38 -4.20 6.62 9.71
C CYS A 38 -5.34 5.62 9.58
N ARG A 39 -5.28 4.52 10.33
CA ARG A 39 -6.47 3.71 10.65
C ARG A 39 -7.24 4.35 11.80
N PHE A 40 -8.52 3.96 11.91
CA PHE A 40 -9.46 4.49 12.91
C PHE A 40 -9.54 6.03 12.94
N VAL A 41 -9.25 6.68 11.81
CA VAL A 41 -9.21 8.15 11.67
C VAL A 41 -8.29 8.80 12.74
N GLY A 42 -7.24 8.09 13.15
CA GLY A 42 -6.30 8.58 14.17
C GLY A 42 -6.80 8.50 15.61
N HIS A 43 -7.92 7.84 15.88
CA HIS A 43 -8.47 7.67 17.24
C HIS A 43 -7.74 6.58 18.07
N CYS A 44 -6.41 6.52 17.93
CA CYS A 44 -5.53 5.59 18.62
C CYS A 44 -4.50 6.38 19.45
N LYS A 45 -4.05 5.80 20.57
CA LYS A 45 -3.03 6.43 21.44
C LYS A 45 -1.67 6.64 20.75
N ARG A 46 -1.37 5.80 19.75
CA ARG A 46 -0.22 5.94 18.85
C ARG A 46 -0.73 5.90 17.42
N HIS A 47 0.07 6.47 16.51
CA HIS A 47 -0.17 6.30 15.07
C HIS A 47 -0.23 4.81 14.72
N TYR A 48 -1.34 4.40 14.12
CA TYR A 48 -1.55 3.06 13.59
C TYR A 48 -1.89 3.22 12.12
N SER A 49 -0.91 2.93 11.27
CA SER A 49 -0.99 3.20 9.84
C SER A 49 -1.62 2.06 9.06
N VAL A 50 -2.06 2.36 7.84
CA VAL A 50 -2.47 1.32 6.89
C VAL A 50 -1.30 0.38 6.57
N ALA A 51 -0.07 0.88 6.45
CA ALA A 51 1.11 0.02 6.23
C ALA A 51 1.31 -1.00 7.36
N GLU A 52 1.17 -0.58 8.62
CA GLU A 52 1.31 -1.48 9.76
C GLU A 52 0.19 -2.53 9.78
N HIS A 53 -1.05 -2.10 9.50
CA HIS A 53 -2.18 -3.02 9.34
C HIS A 53 -1.91 -4.08 8.27
N SER A 54 -1.43 -3.68 7.08
CA SER A 54 -1.12 -4.61 5.99
C SER A 54 -0.06 -5.64 6.37
N LEU A 55 0.96 -5.23 7.15
CA LEU A 55 1.95 -6.16 7.69
C LEU A 55 1.32 -7.18 8.64
N PHE A 56 0.40 -6.76 9.51
CA PHE A 56 -0.32 -7.69 10.39
C PHE A 56 -1.20 -8.66 9.62
N VAL A 57 -1.90 -8.21 8.57
CA VAL A 57 -2.69 -9.10 7.70
C VAL A 57 -1.80 -10.16 7.05
N ALA A 58 -0.67 -9.76 6.48
CA ALA A 58 0.27 -10.70 5.86
C ALA A 58 0.84 -11.71 6.88
N ASP A 59 1.19 -11.25 8.09
CA ASP A 59 1.68 -12.12 9.17
C ASP A 59 0.61 -13.10 9.67
N ILE A 60 -0.66 -12.66 9.77
CA ILE A 60 -1.78 -13.53 10.11
C ILE A 60 -1.94 -14.63 9.06
N LEU A 61 -1.93 -14.28 7.77
CA LEU A 61 -2.04 -15.26 6.67
C LEU A 61 -0.87 -16.24 6.67
N LYS A 62 0.35 -15.75 6.94
CA LYS A 62 1.53 -16.60 7.10
C LYS A 62 1.37 -17.60 8.25
N ARG A 63 0.92 -17.14 9.42
CA ARG A 63 0.69 -18.00 10.61
C ARG A 63 -0.42 -19.02 10.38
N GLN A 64 -1.41 -18.70 9.55
CA GLN A 64 -2.49 -19.62 9.18
C GLN A 64 -2.08 -20.60 8.07
N GLY A 65 -0.86 -20.53 7.54
CA GLY A 65 -0.35 -21.48 6.54
C GLY A 65 -0.81 -21.19 5.10
N TYR A 66 -1.29 -19.97 4.82
CA TYR A 66 -1.65 -19.59 3.45
C TYR A 66 -0.42 -19.46 2.56
N PRO A 67 -0.53 -19.74 1.26
CA PRO A 67 0.59 -19.63 0.32
C PRO A 67 1.09 -18.18 0.20
N ALA A 68 2.34 -18.02 -0.24
CA ALA A 68 2.97 -16.71 -0.39
C ALA A 68 2.16 -15.73 -1.27
N ALA A 69 1.46 -16.23 -2.29
CA ALA A 69 0.58 -15.42 -3.12
C ALA A 69 -0.56 -14.78 -2.33
N ALA A 70 -1.17 -15.51 -1.40
CA ALA A 70 -2.21 -14.98 -0.52
C ALA A 70 -1.65 -13.99 0.50
N GLN A 71 -0.46 -14.25 1.05
CA GLN A 71 0.24 -13.31 1.94
C GLN A 71 0.55 -12.00 1.23
N LEU A 72 1.03 -12.05 -0.03
CA LEU A 72 1.27 -10.88 -0.87
C LEU A 72 -0.03 -10.14 -1.19
N ALA A 73 -1.10 -10.86 -1.52
CA ALA A 73 -2.40 -10.25 -1.74
C ALA A 73 -2.89 -9.52 -0.48
N GLY A 74 -2.74 -10.13 0.69
CA GLY A 74 -3.05 -9.50 1.98
C GLY A 74 -2.15 -8.31 2.31
N LEU A 75 -0.88 -8.33 1.91
CA LEU A 75 0.03 -7.19 2.09
C LEU A 75 -0.37 -6.00 1.21
N MET A 76 -0.80 -6.25 -0.02
CA MET A 76 -1.08 -5.21 -1.01
C MET A 76 -2.56 -4.82 -1.09
N HIS A 77 -3.46 -5.43 -0.31
CA HIS A 77 -4.90 -5.26 -0.46
C HIS A 77 -5.40 -3.82 -0.29
N ASP A 78 -4.72 -3.03 0.54
CA ASP A 78 -5.05 -1.63 0.81
C ASP A 78 -4.23 -0.64 -0.07
N ALA A 79 -3.42 -1.12 -1.03
CA ALA A 79 -2.68 -0.28 -1.98
C ALA A 79 -3.58 0.15 -3.16
N HIS A 80 -4.31 1.26 -2.97
CA HIS A 80 -5.27 1.84 -3.91
C HIS A 80 -4.76 3.11 -4.58
#